data_AF-A0A965UW86-F1
#
_entry.id   AF-A0A965UW86-F1
#
_cell.length_a   1.000
_cell.length_b   1.000
_cell.length_c   1.000
_cell.angle_alpha   90.00
_cell.angle_beta   90.00
_cell.angle_gamma   90.00
#
_symmetry.space_group_name_H-M   'P 1'
#
loop_
_entity.id
_entity.type
_entity.pdbx_description
1 polymer ?
#
loop_
_entity_poly.entity_id
_entity_poly.type
_entity_poly.pdbx_seq_one_letter_code
_entity_poly.pdbx_strand_id
1 'polypeptide(L)'
;MKDFIKDVKIILTIFIIGCVIGALLASLIYIKIKSNEINDLGKKIDIEYCLYDSLDYNCIQNHLEKHRIKFSRIVLAQIKLESNNLKSNLVKTNKNILGMRVAAQRFTFATNSHDYGAFAKYETIEDCILDLKSWQIQQAFYITTEEEYFNLLSKVYCTDANYVNRLKQLINGK
;
A
#
# COMPACT_ATOMS: atom_id res chain seq x y z
N MET A 1 -33.40 32.63 -58.32
CA MET A 1 -33.73 32.94 -56.90
C MET A 1 -33.95 31.69 -56.05
N LYS A 2 -34.73 30.69 -56.52
CA LYS A 2 -34.93 29.42 -55.77
C LYS A 2 -33.65 28.59 -55.58
N ASP A 3 -32.80 28.49 -56.62
CA ASP A 3 -31.56 27.72 -56.54
C ASP A 3 -30.54 28.35 -55.57
N PHE A 4 -30.39 29.68 -55.62
CA PHE A 4 -29.56 30.43 -54.66
C PHE A 4 -29.97 30.19 -53.19
N ILE A 5 -31.28 30.17 -52.89
CA ILE A 5 -31.77 29.89 -51.53
C ILE A 5 -31.46 28.44 -51.11
N LYS A 6 -31.51 27.49 -52.05
CA LYS A 6 -31.17 26.09 -51.80
C LYS A 6 -29.68 25.93 -51.48
N ASP A 7 -28.81 26.58 -52.24
CA ASP A 7 -27.36 26.52 -52.02
C ASP A 7 -26.95 27.14 -50.68
N VAL A 8 -27.54 28.28 -50.32
CA VAL A 8 -27.35 28.93 -49.01
C VAL A 8 -27.78 28.00 -47.86
N LYS A 9 -28.91 27.30 -48.00
CA LYS A 9 -29.35 26.33 -46.98
C LYS A 9 -28.38 25.16 -46.83
N ILE A 10 -27.85 24.63 -47.93
CA ILE A 10 -26.88 23.52 -47.90
C ILE A 10 -25.61 23.95 -47.16
N ILE A 11 -25.06 25.13 -47.48
CA ILE A 11 -23.86 25.67 -46.83
C ILE A 11 -24.09 25.87 -45.32
N LEU A 12 -25.22 26.48 -44.94
CA LEU A 12 -25.60 26.65 -43.53
C LEU A 12 -25.71 25.31 -42.80
N THR A 13 -26.27 24.29 -43.44
CA THR A 13 -26.45 22.97 -42.83
C THR A 13 -25.09 22.30 -42.58
N ILE A 14 -24.17 22.36 -43.54
CA ILE A 14 -22.79 21.83 -43.39
C ILE A 14 -22.06 22.56 -42.26
N PHE A 15 -22.18 23.89 -42.19
CA PHE A 15 -21.56 24.69 -41.12
C PHE A 15 -22.08 24.29 -39.73
N ILE A 16 -23.41 24.15 -39.59
CA ILE A 16 -24.04 23.73 -38.32
C ILE A 16 -23.56 22.32 -37.93
N ILE A 17 -23.53 21.37 -38.86
CA ILE A 17 -23.03 20.02 -38.61
C ILE A 17 -21.55 20.05 -38.18
N GLY A 18 -20.72 20.85 -38.84
CA GLY A 18 -19.32 21.02 -38.47
C GLY A 18 -19.14 21.55 -37.05
N CYS A 19 -19.92 22.56 -36.65
CA CYS A 19 -19.92 23.08 -35.28
C CYS A 19 -20.36 22.03 -34.25
N VAL A 20 -21.39 21.23 -34.55
CA VAL A 20 -21.87 20.15 -33.67
C VAL A 20 -20.80 19.08 -33.51
N ILE A 21 -20.16 18.63 -34.59
CA ILE A 21 -19.07 17.64 -34.55
C ILE A 21 -17.87 18.20 -33.78
N GLY A 22 -17.49 19.46 -34.01
CA GLY A 22 -16.41 20.12 -33.30
C GLY A 22 -16.66 20.18 -31.79
N ALA A 23 -17.87 20.52 -31.37
CA ALA A 23 -18.26 20.54 -29.96
C ALA A 23 -18.23 19.13 -29.33
N LEU A 24 -18.67 18.10 -30.06
CA LEU A 24 -18.60 16.71 -29.60
C LEU A 24 -17.15 16.25 -29.43
N LEU A 25 -16.27 16.52 -30.40
CA LEU A 25 -14.85 16.16 -30.29
C LEU A 25 -14.16 16.89 -29.12
N ALA A 26 -14.45 18.18 -28.94
CA ALA A 26 -13.91 18.95 -27.83
C ALA A 26 -14.37 18.39 -26.47
N SER A 27 -15.63 17.96 -26.34
CA SER A 27 -16.13 17.36 -25.10
C SER A 27 -15.46 16.02 -24.79
N LEU A 28 -15.24 15.18 -25.80
CA LEU A 28 -14.54 13.90 -25.64
C LEU A 28 -13.09 14.10 -25.21
N ILE A 29 -12.39 15.08 -25.80
CA ILE A 29 -11.02 15.44 -25.42
C ILE A 29 -10.99 15.92 -23.96
N TYR A 30 -11.93 16.79 -23.57
CA TYR A 30 -12.02 17.29 -22.21
C TYR A 30 -12.25 16.17 -21.18
N ILE A 31 -13.18 15.25 -21.46
CA ILE A 31 -13.45 14.08 -20.60
C ILE A 31 -12.18 13.22 -20.44
N LYS A 32 -11.45 12.99 -21.53
CA LYS A 32 -10.21 12.20 -21.50
C LYS A 32 -9.12 12.85 -20.65
N ILE A 33 -8.92 14.16 -20.79
CA ILE A 33 -7.95 14.92 -19.98
C ILE A 33 -8.34 14.81 -18.50
N LYS A 34 -9.61 15.04 -18.16
CA LYS A 34 -10.05 14.98 -16.77
C LYS A 34 -9.93 13.59 -16.16
N SER A 35 -10.23 12.55 -16.93
CA SER A 35 -10.04 11.16 -16.51
C SER A 35 -8.57 10.84 -16.22
N ASN A 36 -7.64 11.35 -17.03
CA ASN A 36 -6.20 11.16 -16.79
C ASN A 36 -5.74 11.81 -15.47
N GLU A 37 -6.17 13.06 -15.19
CA GLU A 37 -5.86 13.71 -13.91
C GLU A 37 -6.36 12.90 -12.71
N ILE A 38 -7.59 12.40 -12.77
CA ILE A 38 -8.17 11.59 -11.70
C ILE A 38 -7.38 10.29 -11.51
N ASN A 39 -6.98 9.63 -12.60
CA ASN A 39 -6.18 8.41 -12.53
C ASN A 39 -4.79 8.67 -11.91
N ASP A 40 -4.16 9.80 -12.23
CA ASP A 40 -2.86 10.17 -11.66
C ASP A 40 -2.96 10.52 -10.17
N LEU A 41 -4.04 11.17 -9.75
CA LEU A 41 -4.38 11.39 -8.34
C LEU A 41 -4.61 10.06 -7.60
N GLY A 42 -5.37 9.14 -8.20
CA GLY A 42 -5.62 7.80 -7.65
C GLY A 42 -4.32 7.05 -7.39
N LYS A 43 -3.40 7.01 -8.38
CA LYS A 43 -2.08 6.38 -8.21
C LYS A 43 -1.25 6.99 -7.09
N LYS A 44 -1.30 8.32 -6.91
CA LYS A 44 -0.58 8.99 -5.81
C LYS A 44 -1.14 8.56 -4.45
N ILE A 45 -2.46 8.51 -4.32
CA ILE A 45 -3.15 8.07 -3.10
C ILE A 45 -2.83 6.60 -2.81
N ASP A 46 -2.89 5.72 -3.82
CA ASP A 46 -2.56 4.30 -3.66
C ASP A 46 -1.16 4.09 -3.08
N ILE A 47 -0.18 4.85 -3.58
CA ILE A 47 1.22 4.82 -3.11
C ILE A 47 1.35 5.42 -1.71
N GLU A 48 0.61 6.49 -1.40
CA GLU A 48 0.71 7.18 -0.12
C GLU A 48 0.05 6.41 1.04
N TYR A 49 -0.96 5.60 0.75
CA TYR A 49 -1.76 4.90 1.76
C TYR A 49 -1.62 3.37 1.72
N CYS A 50 -0.83 2.80 0.80
CA CYS A 50 -0.71 1.36 0.56
C CYS A 50 -2.05 0.64 0.54
N LEU A 51 -2.92 1.07 -0.37
CA LEU A 51 -4.24 0.47 -0.52
C LEU A 51 -4.09 -1.01 -0.94
N TYR A 52 -4.94 -1.86 -0.36
CA TYR A 52 -4.79 -3.31 -0.42
C TYR A 52 -4.79 -3.88 -1.86
N ASP A 53 -5.58 -3.28 -2.76
CA ASP A 53 -5.70 -3.72 -4.15
C ASP A 53 -4.42 -3.51 -4.99
N SER A 54 -3.44 -2.76 -4.47
CA SER A 54 -2.14 -2.48 -5.09
C SER A 54 -0.95 -2.70 -4.15
N LEU A 55 -1.13 -3.55 -3.12
CA LEU A 55 -0.12 -3.76 -2.08
C LEU A 55 1.18 -4.34 -2.66
N ASP A 56 2.19 -3.48 -2.78
CA ASP A 56 3.54 -3.81 -3.24
C ASP A 56 4.60 -3.50 -2.17
N TYR A 57 5.74 -4.19 -2.24
CA TYR A 57 6.86 -4.00 -1.33
C TYR A 57 7.46 -2.61 -1.37
N ASN A 58 7.39 -1.91 -2.51
CA ASN A 58 7.84 -0.52 -2.60
C ASN A 58 7.01 0.38 -1.69
N CYS A 59 5.69 0.19 -1.67
CA CYS A 59 4.80 0.94 -0.80
C CYS A 59 5.09 0.65 0.68
N ILE A 60 5.21 -0.63 1.03
CA ILE A 60 5.58 -1.06 2.38
C ILE A 60 6.91 -0.44 2.80
N GLN A 61 7.93 -0.49 1.94
CA GLN A 61 9.24 0.11 2.21
C GLN A 61 9.14 1.62 2.49
N ASN A 62 8.39 2.36 1.67
CA ASN A 62 8.15 3.78 1.92
C ASN A 62 7.50 4.04 3.28
N HIS A 63 6.53 3.21 3.69
CA HIS A 63 5.93 3.32 5.02
C HIS A 63 6.90 2.98 6.16
N LEU A 64 7.75 1.95 5.99
CA LEU A 64 8.79 1.64 6.97
C LEU A 64 9.76 2.81 7.15
N GLU A 65 10.12 3.50 6.07
CA GLU A 65 10.98 4.68 6.09
C GLU A 65 10.28 5.91 6.70
N LYS A 66 9.03 6.18 6.28
CA LYS A 66 8.15 7.24 6.82
C LYS A 66 8.07 7.18 8.34
N HIS A 67 7.87 5.97 8.89
CA HIS A 67 7.73 5.74 10.34
C HIS A 67 9.05 5.45 11.05
N ARG A 68 10.18 5.59 10.35
CA ARG A 68 11.54 5.37 10.88
C ARG A 68 11.65 4.02 11.59
N ILE A 69 11.15 2.96 10.97
CA ILE A 69 11.24 1.60 11.50
C ILE A 69 12.71 1.20 11.56
N LYS A 70 13.16 0.69 12.70
CA LYS A 70 14.55 0.24 12.86
C LYS A 70 14.78 -0.98 11.98
N PHE A 71 15.92 -1.02 11.31
CA PHE A 71 16.34 -2.14 10.46
C PHE A 71 15.27 -2.50 9.41
N SER A 72 14.75 -1.50 8.70
CA SER A 72 13.67 -1.64 7.70
C SER A 72 13.93 -2.77 6.70
N ARG A 73 15.18 -2.96 6.27
CA ARG A 73 15.60 -4.07 5.39
C ARG A 73 15.34 -5.45 6.01
N ILE A 74 15.61 -5.62 7.30
CA ILE A 74 15.33 -6.87 8.03
C ILE A 74 13.82 -7.04 8.20
N VAL A 75 13.12 -5.97 8.57
CA VAL A 75 11.65 -5.98 8.71
C VAL A 75 10.96 -6.32 7.41
N LEU A 76 11.45 -5.83 6.26
CA LEU A 76 10.91 -6.18 4.95
C LEU A 76 11.06 -7.68 4.66
N ALA A 77 12.16 -8.29 5.09
CA ALA A 77 12.34 -9.75 5.00
C ALA A 77 11.41 -10.50 5.97
N GLN A 78 11.17 -9.98 7.18
CA GLN A 78 10.14 -10.52 8.09
C GLN A 78 8.77 -10.49 7.42
N ILE A 79 8.38 -9.35 6.84
CA ILE A 79 7.11 -9.20 6.13
C ILE A 79 6.99 -10.26 5.03
N LYS A 80 8.01 -10.41 4.16
CA LYS A 80 8.01 -11.45 3.11
C LYS A 80 7.78 -12.85 3.66
N LEU A 81 8.46 -13.19 4.76
CA LEU A 81 8.39 -14.49 5.40
C LEU A 81 7.03 -14.74 6.07
N GLU A 82 6.59 -13.84 6.97
CA GLU A 82 5.39 -13.98 7.79
C GLU A 82 4.10 -13.91 6.96
N SER A 83 4.11 -13.09 5.92
CA SER A 83 2.94 -12.88 5.06
C SER A 83 2.80 -13.90 3.92
N ASN A 84 3.74 -14.84 3.79
CA ASN A 84 3.88 -15.70 2.60
C ASN A 84 3.83 -14.87 1.31
N ASN A 85 4.75 -13.92 1.19
CA ASN A 85 4.79 -12.95 0.10
C ASN A 85 3.46 -12.17 -0.10
N LEU A 86 2.86 -11.68 0.98
CA LEU A 86 1.59 -10.95 1.04
C LEU A 86 0.36 -11.78 0.64
N LYS A 87 0.49 -13.10 0.48
CA LYS A 87 -0.60 -13.99 0.01
C LYS A 87 -1.36 -14.68 1.13
N SER A 88 -0.87 -14.64 2.37
CA SER A 88 -1.47 -15.37 3.48
C SER A 88 -2.88 -14.87 3.78
N ASN A 89 -3.76 -15.76 4.26
CA ASN A 89 -5.13 -15.38 4.61
C ASN A 89 -5.15 -14.30 5.70
N LEU A 90 -4.17 -14.32 6.61
CA LEU A 90 -4.05 -13.35 7.68
C LEU A 90 -3.84 -11.92 7.15
N VAL A 91 -3.10 -11.76 6.06
CA VAL A 91 -2.95 -10.47 5.36
C VAL A 91 -4.30 -10.01 4.83
N LYS A 92 -5.07 -10.91 4.21
CA LYS A 92 -6.36 -10.58 3.59
C LYS A 92 -7.43 -10.22 4.61
N THR A 93 -7.55 -11.01 5.68
CA THR A 93 -8.64 -10.88 6.65
C THR A 93 -8.34 -9.89 7.77
N ASN A 94 -7.07 -9.78 8.16
CA ASN A 94 -6.67 -9.01 9.34
C ASN A 94 -5.76 -7.82 8.99
N LYS A 95 -5.34 -7.65 7.73
CA LYS A 95 -4.34 -6.66 7.30
C LYS A 95 -3.03 -6.78 8.10
N ASN A 96 -2.74 -8.01 8.55
CA ASN A 96 -1.59 -8.30 9.41
C ASN A 96 -0.50 -9.00 8.58
N ILE A 97 0.47 -8.20 8.14
CA ILE A 97 1.60 -8.61 7.28
C ILE A 97 2.81 -9.13 8.05
N LEU A 98 2.76 -9.10 9.39
CA LEU A 98 3.87 -9.43 10.27
C LEU A 98 3.60 -10.63 11.17
N GLY A 99 2.37 -11.17 11.16
CA GLY A 99 1.99 -12.28 12.03
C GLY A 99 1.88 -11.91 13.50
N MET A 100 1.78 -10.61 13.85
CA MET A 100 1.78 -10.16 15.24
C MET A 100 0.49 -10.58 15.96
N ARG A 101 0.63 -10.96 17.23
CA ARG A 101 -0.49 -11.19 18.15
C ARG A 101 -0.89 -9.89 18.85
N VAL A 102 -2.13 -9.83 19.31
CA VAL A 102 -2.66 -8.70 20.10
C VAL A 102 -1.77 -8.50 21.34
N ALA A 103 -1.25 -7.29 21.48
CA ALA A 103 -0.37 -6.94 22.57
C ALA A 103 -1.13 -6.83 23.91
N ALA A 104 -0.55 -7.41 24.97
CA ALA A 104 -1.12 -7.32 26.31
C ALA A 104 -0.63 -6.11 27.13
N GLN A 105 0.60 -5.64 26.89
CA GLN A 105 1.27 -4.68 27.77
C GLN A 105 1.75 -3.41 27.07
N ARG A 106 1.85 -3.41 25.74
CA ARG A 106 2.23 -2.22 24.95
C ARG A 106 1.01 -1.60 24.29
N PHE A 107 1.14 -0.32 23.94
CA PHE A 107 0.20 0.35 23.05
C PHE A 107 0.04 -0.47 21.76
N THR A 108 -1.19 -0.56 21.26
CA THR A 108 -1.52 -1.33 20.07
C THR A 108 -2.44 -0.57 19.12
N PHE A 109 -2.20 -0.73 17.82
CA PHE A 109 -3.11 -0.26 16.77
C PHE A 109 -4.12 -1.35 16.34
N ALA A 110 -4.10 -2.51 17.01
CA ALA A 110 -5.03 -3.58 16.72
C ALA A 110 -6.47 -3.21 17.10
N THR A 111 -7.42 -3.45 16.21
CA THR A 111 -8.85 -3.17 16.43
C THR A 111 -9.48 -4.16 17.40
N ASN A 112 -8.92 -5.37 17.49
CA ASN A 112 -9.29 -6.39 18.47
C ASN A 112 -8.37 -6.36 19.71
N SER A 113 -8.11 -5.17 20.26
CA SER A 113 -7.17 -4.95 21.36
C SER A 113 -7.47 -5.71 22.66
N HIS A 114 -8.71 -6.18 22.84
CA HIS A 114 -9.13 -6.94 24.01
C HIS A 114 -8.95 -8.46 23.86
N ASP A 115 -8.66 -8.95 22.64
CA ASP A 115 -8.51 -10.38 22.34
C ASP A 115 -7.05 -10.84 22.53
N TYR A 116 -6.53 -10.72 23.75
CA TYR A 116 -5.13 -11.01 24.05
C TYR A 116 -4.70 -12.41 23.59
N GLY A 117 -3.57 -12.47 22.88
CA GLY A 117 -3.03 -13.71 22.34
C GLY A 117 -3.65 -14.15 21.00
N ALA A 118 -4.75 -13.56 20.54
CA ALA A 118 -5.23 -13.76 19.17
C ALA A 118 -4.29 -13.08 18.16
N PHE A 119 -4.40 -13.41 16.87
CA PHE A 119 -3.76 -12.60 15.84
C PHE A 119 -4.39 -11.20 15.82
N ALA A 120 -3.54 -10.18 15.77
CA ALA A 120 -4.00 -8.80 15.68
C ALA A 120 -4.71 -8.55 14.33
N LYS A 121 -5.74 -7.71 14.38
CA LYS A 121 -6.52 -7.18 13.25
C LYS A 121 -6.30 -5.68 13.17
N TYR A 122 -6.16 -5.17 11.96
CA TYR A 122 -5.87 -3.76 11.72
C TYR A 122 -6.86 -3.16 10.70
N GLU A 123 -7.07 -1.85 10.76
CA GLU A 123 -7.87 -1.13 9.75
C GLU A 123 -7.07 -0.93 8.47
N THR A 124 -5.75 -0.74 8.57
CA THR A 124 -4.85 -0.55 7.44
C THR A 124 -3.57 -1.36 7.60
N ILE A 125 -2.79 -1.47 6.51
CA ILE A 125 -1.43 -2.03 6.57
C ILE A 125 -0.50 -1.09 7.38
N GLU A 126 -0.73 0.22 7.29
CA GLU A 126 0.03 1.21 8.06
C GLU A 126 -0.15 1.02 9.57
N ASP A 127 -1.36 0.69 10.05
CA ASP A 127 -1.61 0.36 11.44
C ASP A 127 -0.79 -0.86 11.90
N CYS A 128 -0.64 -1.88 11.05
CA CYS A 128 0.23 -3.03 11.34
C CYS A 128 1.71 -2.59 11.47
N ILE A 129 2.19 -1.69 10.62
CA ILE A 129 3.54 -1.13 10.68
C ILE A 129 3.74 -0.27 11.94
N LEU A 130 2.75 0.55 12.30
CA LEU A 130 2.77 1.37 13.51
C LEU A 130 2.72 0.48 14.77
N ASP A 131 2.03 -0.63 14.72
CA ASP A 131 2.01 -1.61 15.80
C ASP A 131 3.37 -2.29 15.99
N LEU A 132 4.09 -2.56 14.89
CA LEU A 132 5.48 -3.01 14.94
C LEU A 132 6.38 -1.92 15.53
N LYS A 133 6.16 -0.65 15.19
CA LYS A 133 6.91 0.46 15.78
C LYS A 133 6.74 0.49 17.31
N SER A 134 5.52 0.31 17.79
CA SER A 134 5.24 0.17 19.23
C SER A 134 6.00 -1.01 19.84
N TRP A 135 6.01 -2.17 19.17
CA TRP A 135 6.81 -3.32 19.59
C TRP A 135 8.31 -3.01 19.65
N GLN A 136 8.87 -2.32 18.65
CA GLN A 136 10.29 -1.92 18.63
C GLN A 136 10.62 -0.90 19.72
N ILE A 137 9.71 0.01 20.06
CA ILE A 137 9.91 0.95 21.17
C ILE A 137 10.01 0.20 22.50
N GLN A 138 9.23 -0.86 22.70
CA GLN A 138 9.30 -1.66 23.92
C GLN A 138 10.53 -2.59 23.95
N GLN A 139 10.76 -3.34 22.88
CA GLN A 139 11.70 -4.47 22.88
C GLN A 139 13.06 -4.15 22.28
N ALA A 140 13.14 -3.17 21.37
CA ALA A 140 14.34 -2.85 20.61
C ALA A 140 14.84 -1.41 20.85
N PHE A 141 14.45 -0.78 21.96
CA PHE A 141 14.74 0.64 22.24
C PHE A 141 16.24 0.95 22.17
N TYR A 142 17.06 0.15 22.85
CA TYR A 142 18.53 0.31 22.91
C TYR A 142 19.29 -0.41 21.80
N ILE A 143 18.60 -1.17 20.94
CA ILE A 143 19.25 -1.90 19.86
C ILE A 143 19.69 -0.92 18.77
N THR A 144 20.96 -1.01 18.38
CA THR A 144 21.57 -0.14 17.36
C THR A 144 22.24 -0.91 16.23
N THR A 145 22.50 -2.20 16.41
CA THR A 145 23.13 -3.06 15.39
C THR A 145 22.18 -4.13 14.84
N GLU A 146 22.43 -4.58 13.61
CA GLU A 146 21.65 -5.68 13.01
C GLU A 146 21.83 -7.00 13.78
N GLU A 147 23.03 -7.27 14.31
CA GLU A 147 23.32 -8.49 15.06
C GLU A 147 22.49 -8.57 16.35
N GLU A 148 22.48 -7.49 17.14
CA GLU A 148 21.62 -7.37 18.32
C GLU A 148 20.14 -7.53 17.96
N TYR A 149 19.71 -6.95 16.82
CA TYR A 149 18.34 -7.07 16.36
C TYR A 149 17.98 -8.52 16.00
N PHE A 150 18.84 -9.23 15.26
CA PHE A 150 18.64 -10.65 14.97
C PHE A 150 18.60 -11.49 16.25
N ASN A 151 19.48 -11.21 17.22
CA ASN A 151 19.48 -11.88 18.51
C ASN A 151 18.16 -11.65 19.26
N LEU A 152 17.65 -10.41 19.29
CA LEU A 152 16.34 -10.10 19.86
C LEU A 152 15.22 -10.89 19.18
N LEU A 153 15.19 -10.90 17.84
CA LEU A 153 14.17 -11.62 17.07
C LEU A 153 14.13 -13.11 17.42
N SER A 154 15.30 -13.75 17.55
CA SER A 154 15.41 -15.18 17.91
C SER A 154 14.91 -15.51 19.33
N LYS A 155 14.88 -14.51 20.23
CA LYS A 155 14.49 -14.70 21.63
C LYS A 155 13.04 -14.34 21.90
N VAL A 156 12.57 -13.26 21.28
CA VAL A 156 11.32 -12.59 21.69
C VAL A 156 10.27 -12.64 20.59
N TYR A 157 10.67 -12.63 19.32
CA TYR A 157 9.72 -12.55 18.20
C TYR A 157 9.25 -13.93 17.74
N CYS A 158 10.17 -14.87 17.54
CA CYS A 158 9.88 -16.22 17.08
C CYS A 158 10.72 -17.24 17.85
N THR A 159 10.10 -18.35 18.27
CA THR A 159 10.77 -19.45 18.98
C THR A 159 11.48 -20.43 18.05
N ASP A 160 11.31 -20.30 16.73
CA ASP A 160 12.00 -21.15 15.76
C ASP A 160 13.49 -20.78 15.65
N ALA A 161 14.35 -21.73 15.99
CA ALA A 161 15.80 -21.60 15.90
C ALA A 161 16.30 -21.24 14.49
N ASN A 162 15.56 -21.60 13.44
CA ASN A 162 15.93 -21.30 12.06
C ASN A 162 15.38 -19.97 11.54
N TYR A 163 14.61 -19.22 12.34
CA TYR A 163 13.96 -17.99 11.90
C TYR A 163 14.96 -16.96 11.35
N VAL A 164 16.00 -16.64 12.12
CA VAL A 164 17.03 -15.68 11.73
C VAL A 164 17.78 -16.13 10.47
N ASN A 165 18.04 -17.43 10.32
CA ASN A 165 18.71 -17.95 9.14
C ASN A 165 17.87 -17.77 7.88
N ARG A 166 16.55 -18.03 7.95
CA ARG A 166 15.61 -17.78 6.85
C ARG A 166 15.55 -16.31 6.47
N LEU A 167 15.56 -15.40 7.45
CA LEU A 167 15.64 -13.96 7.18
C LEU A 167 16.92 -13.57 6.45
N LYS A 168 18.08 -14.05 6.92
CA LYS A 168 19.37 -13.78 6.28
C LYS A 168 19.43 -14.32 4.85
N GLN A 169 18.81 -15.48 4.57
CA GLN A 169 18.69 -16.03 3.22
C GLN A 169 17.87 -15.10 2.30
N LEU A 170 16.67 -14.71 2.74
CA LEU A 170 15.81 -13.79 2.01
C LEU A 170 16.48 -12.44 1.72
N ILE A 171 17.22 -11.92 2.69
CA ILE A 171 17.97 -10.67 2.56
C ILE A 171 19.10 -10.77 1.53
N ASN A 172 19.79 -11.90 1.49
CA ASN A 172 20.91 -12.14 0.58
C ASN A 172 20.48 -12.65 -0.81
N GLY A 173 19.17 -12.78 -1.06
CA GLY A 173 18.63 -13.28 -2.32
C GLY A 173 18.90 -14.77 -2.58
N LYS A 174 19.00 -15.58 -1.51
CA LYS A 174 19.22 -17.03 -1.57
C LYS A 174 17.99 -17.81 -1.14
#